data_AF-A0A0K1EIN4-F1
#
_entry.id   AF-A0A0K1EIN4-F1
#
_cell.length_a   1.000
_cell.length_b   1.000
_cell.length_c   1.000
_cell.angle_alpha   90.00
_cell.angle_beta   90.00
_cell.angle_gamma   90.00
#
_symmetry.space_group_name_H-M   'P 1'
#
loop_
_entity.id
_entity.type
_entity.pdbx_description
1 polymer ?
#
loop_
_entity_poly.entity_id
_entity_poly.type
_entity_poly.pdbx_seq_one_letter_code
_entity_poly.pdbx_strand_id
1 'polypeptide(L)'
;MILKSPLRALSIATFLLVTPLLSGCGGDDGDSTGKEDTDPPDDGKLRPPTNGVRIAEAEACQTLLDAFDDKRTELGCTLSTGRTCPDLVRAQVMGDRCLQYDQGTVNGCTAHYDAQIDCATLTAAMNDCVVTAYSGTTSPDCS
;
A
#
# COMPACT_ATOMS: atom_id res chain seq x y z
N MET A 1 27.65 -40.23 0.98
CA MET A 1 27.98 -39.64 2.30
C MET A 1 29.44 -39.23 2.30
N ILE A 2 29.74 -37.93 2.13
CA ILE A 2 31.07 -37.36 2.39
C ILE A 2 30.82 -36.03 3.09
N LEU A 3 31.07 -36.02 4.40
CA LEU A 3 31.03 -34.83 5.26
C LEU A 3 32.17 -33.89 4.84
N LYS A 4 31.89 -32.59 4.72
CA LYS A 4 32.92 -31.56 4.64
C LYS A 4 32.66 -30.52 5.75
N SER A 5 33.53 -30.60 6.75
CA SER A 5 33.54 -29.86 8.01
C SER A 5 33.77 -28.34 7.84
N PRO A 6 33.49 -27.53 8.89
CA PRO A 6 33.35 -26.08 8.80
C PRO A 6 34.67 -25.33 9.02
N LEU A 7 34.87 -24.24 8.27
CA LEU A 7 35.90 -23.25 8.56
C LEU A 7 35.46 -22.35 9.72
N ARG A 8 36.29 -22.34 10.77
CA ARG A 8 36.29 -21.32 11.83
C ARG A 8 36.93 -20.05 11.30
N ALA A 9 36.38 -18.89 11.64
CA ALA A 9 37.17 -17.67 11.79
C ALA A 9 36.55 -16.81 12.89
N LEU A 10 37.36 -16.64 13.94
CA LEU A 10 37.16 -15.77 15.09
C LEU A 10 37.65 -14.36 14.69
N SER A 11 36.92 -13.30 14.99
CA SER A 11 37.54 -11.98 15.23
C SER A 11 36.59 -11.05 15.97
N ILE A 12 36.96 -10.76 17.21
CA ILE A 12 36.37 -9.75 18.09
C ILE A 12 37.06 -8.42 17.74
N ALA A 13 36.29 -7.36 17.45
CA ALA A 13 36.80 -6.00 17.49
C ALA A 13 35.68 -5.05 17.94
N THR A 14 35.61 -4.84 19.24
CA THR A 14 34.85 -3.76 19.89
C THR A 14 35.55 -2.44 19.59
N PHE A 15 34.86 -1.49 18.94
CA PHE A 15 35.28 -0.09 18.90
C PHE A 15 34.14 0.78 19.43
N LEU A 16 34.29 1.19 20.69
CA LEU A 16 33.62 2.34 21.29
C LEU A 16 34.19 3.61 20.65
N LEU A 17 33.35 4.42 20.02
CA LEU A 17 33.65 5.84 19.84
C LEU A 17 32.38 6.67 20.03
N VAL A 18 32.40 7.42 21.13
CA VAL A 18 31.49 8.51 21.48
C VAL A 18 32.02 9.77 20.81
N THR A 19 31.15 10.54 20.14
CA THR A 19 31.37 11.97 19.89
C THR A 19 30.07 12.77 20.06
N PRO A 20 30.12 13.92 20.76
CA PRO A 20 28.98 14.78 21.04
C PRO A 20 28.85 15.88 19.97
N LEU A 21 27.61 16.32 19.69
CA LEU A 21 27.35 17.62 19.08
C LEU A 21 26.14 18.25 19.76
N LEU A 22 26.41 19.27 20.58
CA LEU A 22 25.47 20.31 20.94
C LEU A 22 25.38 21.31 19.77
N SER A 23 24.17 21.54 19.28
CA SER A 23 23.67 22.71 18.53
C SER A 23 22.16 22.49 18.43
N GLY A 24 21.23 23.35 18.81
CA GLY A 24 21.20 24.69 19.34
C GLY A 24 19.70 25.05 19.36
N CYS A 25 19.18 25.47 20.51
CA CYS A 25 17.86 26.07 20.61
C CYS A 25 17.98 27.55 20.23
N GLY A 26 17.19 28.04 19.26
CA GLY A 26 17.14 29.45 18.93
C GLY A 26 16.35 29.77 17.66
N GLY A 27 15.05 30.06 17.83
CA GLY A 27 14.14 30.96 17.09
C GLY A 27 14.10 30.90 15.55
N ASP A 28 13.12 31.45 14.85
CA ASP A 28 11.78 31.98 15.07
C ASP A 28 11.28 32.26 13.63
N ASP A 29 9.97 32.19 13.42
CA ASP A 29 9.25 32.65 12.22
C ASP A 29 9.51 31.98 10.85
N GLY A 30 8.53 31.18 10.42
CA GLY A 30 8.45 30.70 9.05
C GLY A 30 7.23 29.86 8.75
N ASP A 31 6.04 30.48 8.85
CA ASP A 31 4.80 30.08 8.17
C ASP A 31 4.45 28.58 8.23
N SER A 32 3.88 28.17 9.37
CA SER A 32 3.13 26.92 9.46
C SER A 32 1.81 27.04 8.70
N THR A 33 1.86 26.97 7.37
CA THR A 33 0.69 26.53 6.60
C THR A 33 0.54 25.03 6.82
N GLY A 34 -0.34 24.70 7.76
CA GLY A 34 -0.57 23.36 8.30
C GLY A 34 -0.62 22.28 7.22
N LYS A 35 0.39 21.41 7.22
CA LYS A 35 0.12 20.00 7.01
C LYS A 35 -0.35 19.48 8.35
N GLU A 36 -1.66 19.33 8.48
CA GLU A 36 -2.21 18.48 9.50
C GLU A 36 -1.75 17.06 9.15
N ASP A 37 -0.55 16.70 9.62
CA ASP A 37 -0.07 15.32 9.68
C ASP A 37 -0.91 14.60 10.75
N THR A 38 -2.21 14.52 10.52
CA THR A 38 -3.03 13.49 11.15
C THR A 38 -2.54 12.19 10.55
N ASP A 39 -1.76 11.44 11.34
CA ASP A 39 -1.53 10.03 11.08
C ASP A 39 -2.89 9.40 10.67
N PRO A 40 -2.93 8.63 9.57
CA PRO A 40 -4.15 7.96 9.17
C PRO A 40 -4.72 7.19 10.36
N PRO A 41 -6.06 7.13 10.53
CA PRO A 41 -6.65 6.35 11.60
C PRO A 41 -6.07 4.92 11.56
N ASP A 42 -5.60 4.44 12.71
CA ASP A 42 -5.16 3.05 12.89
C ASP A 42 -6.40 2.15 12.91
N ASP A 43 -6.88 1.86 11.71
CA ASP A 43 -8.03 0.99 11.42
C ASP A 43 -7.59 -0.42 11.00
N GLY A 44 -6.30 -0.74 11.17
CA GLY A 44 -5.69 -2.00 10.76
C GLY A 44 -5.56 -2.20 9.24
N LYS A 45 -5.89 -1.18 8.44
CA LYS A 45 -5.87 -1.28 6.98
C LYS A 45 -4.50 -1.00 6.37
N LEU A 46 -4.19 -1.69 5.28
CA LEU A 46 -3.01 -1.41 4.50
C LEU A 46 -3.24 -0.15 3.66
N ARG A 47 -2.33 0.81 3.79
CA ARG A 47 -2.32 2.07 3.03
C ARG A 47 -0.99 2.17 2.29
N PRO A 48 -0.88 1.64 1.06
CA PRO A 48 0.38 1.65 0.35
C PRO A 48 0.82 3.08 0.00
N PRO A 49 2.12 3.31 -0.27
CA PRO A 49 2.63 4.65 -0.57
C PRO A 49 2.05 5.17 -1.90
N THR A 50 1.72 6.46 -1.93
CA THR A 50 1.32 7.15 -3.16
C THR A 50 2.51 7.43 -4.06
N ASN A 51 2.32 7.44 -5.38
CA ASN A 51 3.35 7.88 -6.34
C ASN A 51 3.00 9.18 -7.07
N GLY A 52 1.81 9.75 -6.85
CA GLY A 52 1.34 10.99 -7.46
C GLY A 52 0.79 10.81 -8.89
N VAL A 53 0.86 9.61 -9.46
CA VAL A 53 0.37 9.33 -10.81
C VAL A 53 -1.12 9.01 -10.72
N ARG A 54 -1.94 9.78 -11.44
CA ARG A 54 -3.39 9.63 -11.47
C ARG A 54 -3.81 8.68 -12.57
N ILE A 55 -4.67 7.73 -12.24
CA ILE A 55 -5.33 6.82 -13.20
C ILE A 55 -6.84 6.90 -13.08
N ALA A 56 -7.55 6.49 -14.12
CA ALA A 56 -9.01 6.52 -14.17
C ALA A 56 -9.64 5.49 -13.21
N GLU A 57 -10.86 5.75 -12.73
CA GLU A 57 -11.64 4.83 -11.88
C GLU A 57 -11.74 3.43 -12.48
N ALA A 58 -12.05 3.33 -13.78
CA ALA A 58 -12.19 2.05 -14.47
C ALA A 58 -10.87 1.27 -14.49
N GLU A 59 -9.75 1.95 -14.80
CA GLU A 59 -8.42 1.35 -14.83
C GLU A 59 -7.99 0.87 -13.44
N ALA A 60 -8.16 1.72 -12.42
CA ALA A 60 -7.84 1.37 -11.03
C ALA A 60 -8.65 0.17 -10.55
N CYS A 61 -9.95 0.17 -10.83
CA CYS A 61 -10.82 -0.92 -10.42
C CYS A 61 -10.47 -2.23 -11.13
N GLN A 62 -10.31 -2.19 -12.46
CA GLN A 62 -10.03 -3.40 -13.23
C GLN A 62 -8.68 -4.00 -12.82
N THR A 63 -7.67 -3.16 -12.58
CA THR A 63 -6.34 -3.60 -12.11
C THR A 63 -6.42 -4.35 -10.79
N LEU A 64 -7.21 -3.87 -9.82
CA LEU A 64 -7.39 -4.55 -8.54
C LEU A 64 -8.18 -5.85 -8.68
N LEU A 65 -9.24 -5.84 -9.49
CA LEU A 65 -10.09 -7.00 -9.72
C LEU A 65 -9.31 -8.12 -10.41
N ASP A 66 -8.56 -7.79 -11.46
CA ASP A 66 -7.72 -8.74 -12.19
C ASP A 66 -6.64 -9.34 -11.29
N ALA A 67 -5.92 -8.52 -10.52
CA ALA A 67 -4.90 -9.01 -9.59
C ALA A 67 -5.47 -9.95 -8.52
N PHE A 68 -6.67 -9.64 -8.01
CA PHE A 68 -7.36 -10.54 -7.09
C PHE A 68 -7.75 -11.86 -7.79
N ASP A 69 -8.35 -11.79 -8.99
CA ASP A 69 -8.82 -12.96 -9.72
C ASP A 69 -7.68 -13.87 -10.18
N ASP A 70 -6.55 -13.30 -10.59
CA ASP A 70 -5.33 -14.03 -10.92
C ASP A 70 -4.84 -14.80 -9.70
N LYS A 71 -4.69 -14.12 -8.55
CA LYS A 71 -4.21 -14.79 -7.34
C LYS A 71 -5.19 -15.82 -6.81
N ARG A 72 -6.48 -15.51 -6.89
CA ARG A 72 -7.56 -16.44 -6.54
C ARG A 72 -7.46 -17.73 -7.36
N THR A 73 -7.23 -17.59 -8.66
CA THR A 73 -7.10 -18.72 -9.59
C THR A 73 -5.83 -19.52 -9.29
N GLU A 74 -4.70 -18.86 -9.04
CA GLU A 74 -3.44 -19.49 -8.65
C GLU A 74 -3.59 -20.34 -7.39
N LEU A 75 -4.27 -19.82 -6.36
CA LEU A 75 -4.51 -20.52 -5.09
C LEU A 75 -5.63 -21.57 -5.17
N GLY A 76 -6.34 -21.69 -6.29
CA GLY A 76 -7.47 -22.62 -6.46
C GLY A 76 -8.69 -22.27 -5.60
N CYS A 77 -8.88 -21.00 -5.28
CA CYS A 77 -9.97 -20.52 -4.44
C CYS A 77 -11.32 -20.54 -5.18
N THR A 78 -12.37 -21.04 -4.53
CA THR A 78 -13.74 -21.07 -5.09
C THR A 78 -14.56 -19.82 -4.78
N LEU A 79 -14.02 -18.92 -3.96
CA LEU A 79 -14.67 -17.69 -3.53
C LEU A 79 -14.79 -16.70 -4.69
N SER A 80 -15.66 -15.70 -4.58
CA SER A 80 -15.70 -14.56 -5.50
C SER A 80 -15.67 -13.29 -4.66
N THR A 81 -15.13 -12.20 -5.22
CA THR A 81 -15.08 -10.88 -4.58
C THR A 81 -16.47 -10.36 -4.17
N GLY A 82 -17.53 -10.83 -4.85
CA GLY A 82 -18.90 -10.32 -4.70
C GLY A 82 -19.06 -8.85 -5.14
N ARG A 83 -17.98 -8.19 -5.58
CA ARG A 83 -17.94 -6.79 -6.00
C ARG A 83 -17.44 -6.71 -7.43
N THR A 84 -18.19 -6.01 -8.27
CA THR A 84 -17.83 -5.70 -9.65
C THR A 84 -17.26 -4.30 -9.74
N CYS A 85 -16.59 -3.99 -10.85
CA CYS A 85 -16.24 -2.62 -11.15
C CYS A 85 -17.47 -1.79 -11.57
N PRO A 86 -17.59 -0.52 -11.14
CA PRO A 86 -16.64 0.25 -10.31
C PRO A 86 -16.87 0.16 -8.78
N ASP A 87 -17.83 -0.64 -8.32
CA ASP A 87 -18.23 -0.68 -6.90
C ASP A 87 -17.09 -1.11 -5.96
N LEU A 88 -16.13 -1.91 -6.44
CA LEU A 88 -14.95 -2.32 -5.68
C LEU A 88 -14.17 -1.11 -5.12
N VAL A 89 -13.90 -0.10 -5.95
CA VAL A 89 -13.15 1.10 -5.56
C VAL A 89 -14.05 2.17 -4.94
N ARG A 90 -15.32 2.26 -5.34
CA ARG A 90 -16.28 3.22 -4.79
C ARG A 90 -16.65 2.93 -3.33
N ALA A 91 -16.64 1.66 -2.93
CA ALA A 91 -16.86 1.28 -1.54
C ALA A 91 -15.81 1.86 -0.58
N GLN A 92 -14.63 2.24 -1.08
CA GLN A 92 -13.56 2.82 -0.27
C GLN A 92 -13.70 4.34 -0.07
N VAL A 93 -14.47 5.00 -0.94
CA VAL A 93 -14.66 6.46 -0.98
C VAL A 93 -16.10 6.86 -0.70
N MET A 94 -16.81 6.07 0.12
CA MET A 94 -18.20 6.32 0.52
C MET A 94 -19.17 6.51 -0.67
N GLY A 95 -18.87 5.91 -1.82
CA GLY A 95 -19.73 5.95 -3.01
C GLY A 95 -19.53 7.16 -3.93
N ASP A 96 -18.53 8.01 -3.66
CA ASP A 96 -18.14 9.06 -4.59
C ASP A 96 -17.78 8.47 -5.96
N ARG A 97 -18.15 9.18 -7.02
CA ARG A 97 -18.04 8.72 -8.41
C ARG A 97 -17.04 9.55 -9.18
N CYS A 98 -16.52 8.97 -10.25
CA CYS A 98 -15.73 9.69 -11.24
C CYS A 98 -14.43 10.28 -10.68
N LEU A 99 -13.91 9.66 -9.63
CA LEU A 99 -12.63 10.04 -9.05
C LEU A 99 -11.48 9.49 -9.91
N GLN A 100 -10.33 10.13 -9.76
CA GLN A 100 -9.05 9.56 -10.18
C GLN A 100 -8.39 8.93 -8.97
N TYR A 101 -7.64 7.86 -9.19
CA TYR A 101 -6.97 7.11 -8.13
C TYR A 101 -5.45 7.20 -8.30
N ASP A 102 -4.73 7.09 -7.19
CA ASP A 102 -3.26 7.04 -7.21
C ASP A 102 -2.79 5.64 -7.62
N GLN A 103 -2.04 5.60 -8.72
CA GLN A 103 -1.48 4.37 -9.29
C GLN A 103 -0.56 3.64 -8.31
N GLY A 104 0.24 4.36 -7.52
CA GLY A 104 1.13 3.80 -6.52
C GLY A 104 0.36 2.99 -5.47
N THR A 105 -0.75 3.53 -4.99
CA THR A 105 -1.61 2.81 -4.04
C THR A 105 -2.29 1.58 -4.64
N VAL A 106 -2.73 1.67 -5.90
CA VAL A 106 -3.29 0.52 -6.63
C VAL A 106 -2.24 -0.58 -6.78
N ASN A 107 -1.03 -0.24 -7.24
CA ASN A 107 0.08 -1.19 -7.38
C ASN A 107 0.50 -1.81 -6.04
N GLY A 108 0.45 -1.03 -4.96
CA GLY A 108 0.72 -1.54 -3.62
C GLY A 108 -0.32 -2.56 -3.16
N CYS A 109 -1.61 -2.33 -3.47
CA CYS A 109 -2.66 -3.30 -3.19
C CYS A 109 -2.54 -4.57 -4.04
N THR A 110 -2.20 -4.47 -5.32
CA THR A 110 -2.00 -5.66 -6.15
C THR A 110 -0.82 -6.50 -5.66
N ALA A 111 0.30 -5.88 -5.28
CA ALA A 111 1.42 -6.57 -4.66
C ALA A 111 1.04 -7.24 -3.32
N HIS A 112 0.15 -6.59 -2.55
CA HIS A 112 -0.37 -7.17 -1.32
C HIS A 112 -1.24 -8.40 -1.58
N TYR A 113 -2.05 -8.40 -2.64
CA TYR A 113 -2.86 -9.57 -3.02
C TYR A 113 -1.96 -10.73 -3.43
N ASP A 114 -0.94 -10.47 -4.26
CA ASP A 114 -0.01 -11.50 -4.72
C ASP A 114 0.82 -12.13 -3.59
N ALA A 115 1.05 -11.41 -2.50
CA ALA A 115 1.77 -11.95 -1.33
C ALA A 115 0.97 -12.98 -0.52
N GLN A 116 -0.33 -13.14 -0.77
CA GLN A 116 -1.19 -14.02 0.02
C GLN A 116 -1.02 -15.49 -0.38
N ILE A 117 -1.05 -16.37 0.62
CA ILE A 117 -0.76 -17.81 0.45
C ILE A 117 -1.99 -18.69 0.61
N ASP A 118 -3.12 -18.12 1.01
CA ASP A 118 -4.38 -18.83 1.18
C ASP A 118 -5.59 -17.94 0.86
N CYS A 119 -6.73 -18.58 0.64
CA CYS A 119 -7.95 -17.89 0.20
C CYS A 119 -8.55 -16.94 1.25
N ALA A 120 -8.35 -17.22 2.54
CA ALA A 120 -8.90 -16.40 3.61
C ALA A 120 -8.11 -15.10 3.73
N THR A 121 -6.78 -15.19 3.69
CA THR A 121 -5.89 -14.03 3.71
C THR A 121 -5.99 -13.19 2.43
N LEU A 122 -6.19 -13.82 1.26
CA LEU A 122 -6.51 -13.10 0.02
C LEU A 122 -7.81 -12.30 0.11
N THR A 123 -8.86 -12.88 0.69
CA THR A 123 -10.15 -12.19 0.85
C THR A 123 -10.03 -11.02 1.84
N ALA A 124 -9.30 -11.20 2.94
CA ALA A 124 -9.02 -10.13 3.89
C ALA A 124 -8.22 -9.00 3.24
N ALA A 125 -7.13 -9.33 2.53
CA ALA A 125 -6.28 -8.38 1.82
C ALA A 125 -7.07 -7.47 0.88
N MET A 126 -8.05 -8.01 0.13
CA MET A 126 -8.91 -7.22 -0.74
C MET A 126 -9.74 -6.16 0.02
N ASN A 127 -10.22 -6.49 1.21
CA ASN A 127 -11.06 -5.59 2.01
C ASN A 127 -10.23 -4.60 2.84
N ASP A 128 -9.01 -4.98 3.20
CA ASP A 128 -8.13 -4.23 4.09
C ASP A 128 -7.19 -3.29 3.34
N CYS A 129 -7.00 -3.45 2.03
CA CYS A 129 -6.18 -2.53 1.26
C CYS A 129 -6.96 -1.30 0.80
N VAL A 130 -6.45 -0.12 1.13
CA VAL A 130 -7.05 1.17 0.77
C VAL A 130 -6.26 1.84 -0.33
N VAL A 131 -6.95 2.15 -1.43
CA VAL A 131 -6.41 2.99 -2.51
C VAL A 131 -6.76 4.46 -2.27
N THR A 132 -5.82 5.34 -2.59
CA THR A 132 -6.01 6.78 -2.45
C THR A 132 -6.75 7.31 -3.67
N ALA A 133 -7.88 7.97 -3.43
CA ALA A 133 -8.60 8.72 -4.45
C ALA A 133 -8.31 10.21 -4.33
N TYR A 134 -8.31 10.90 -5.46
CA TYR A 134 -8.20 12.35 -5.50
C TYR A 134 -9.59 12.97 -5.64
N SER A 135 -9.98 13.74 -4.62
CA SER A 135 -11.23 14.51 -4.64
C SER A 135 -11.16 15.69 -5.61
N GLY A 136 -12.34 16.13 -6.09
CA GLY A 136 -12.46 17.32 -6.94
C GLY A 136 -11.95 17.17 -8.38
N THR A 137 -11.51 15.98 -8.79
CA THR A 137 -11.12 15.71 -10.17
C THR A 137 -12.07 14.73 -10.81
N THR A 138 -13.01 15.23 -11.60
CA THR A 138 -13.82 14.41 -12.51
C THR A 138 -12.90 13.83 -13.59
N SER A 139 -12.81 12.51 -13.67
CA SER A 139 -12.19 11.84 -14.82
C SER A 139 -13.00 12.13 -16.10
N PRO A 140 -12.37 12.47 -17.24
CA PRO A 140 -13.08 12.70 -18.51
C PRO A 140 -13.82 11.46 -19.03
N ASP A 141 -13.44 10.27 -18.57
CA ASP A 141 -13.98 8.98 -19.04
C ASP A 141 -15.20 8.50 -18.22
N CYS A 142 -15.78 9.37 -17.41
CA CYS A 142 -16.91 9.04 -16.55
C CYS A 142 -18.23 9.44 -17.22
N SER A 143 -18.67 8.63 -18.18
CA SER A 143 -19.92 8.83 -18.94
C SER A 143 -20.66 7.54 -19.19
#